data_AF-A0A1F2S8T7-F1
#
_entry.id   AF-A0A1F2S8T7-F1
#
_cell.length_a   1.000
_cell.length_b   1.000
_cell.length_c   1.000
_cell.angle_alpha   90.00
_cell.angle_beta   90.00
_cell.angle_gamma   90.00
#
_symmetry.space_group_name_H-M   'P 1'
#
loop_
_entity.id
_entity.type
_entity.pdbx_description
1 polymer ?
#
loop_
_entity_poly.entity_id
_entity_poly.type
_entity_poly.pdbx_seq_one_letter_code
_entity_poly.pdbx_strand_id
1 'polypeptide(L)'
;MSTTFRCGDHAALVGYLYDECERAERDAIAAHLAVCAACAAEMSALDSTRIQLASWSPPEAELGFVITRSETRLASPLSIPRLAWVAQPLPAWAQMAAAAAIFAVGLALGIAGPSVLTQRADSVARDVPGGDQEGRAAGVTVATLDALEERLRTEIAGLRASPSAPSAAPASAPATSDGLLLARVRALIDESERRQQRELALRTAQVLRDFDSQRRVDLEQIQRSFGQFEGLTGAEVREQRQMLNYLMRVSQQR
;
A
#
# COMPACT_ATOMS: atom_id res chain seq x y z
N MET A 1 34.65 4.17 10.37
CA MET A 1 33.80 3.39 11.29
C MET A 1 34.64 3.17 12.54
N SER A 2 34.18 3.70 13.66
CA SER A 2 34.99 3.84 14.88
C SER A 2 35.12 2.48 15.56
N THR A 3 36.27 1.82 15.42
CA THR A 3 36.58 0.46 15.91
C THR A 3 36.82 0.36 17.43
N THR A 4 36.49 1.42 18.17
CA THR A 4 36.76 1.50 19.61
C THR A 4 35.45 1.48 20.38
N PHE A 5 35.19 0.34 21.04
CA PHE A 5 34.19 0.25 22.09
C PHE A 5 34.55 1.21 23.23
N ARG A 6 33.56 1.94 23.76
CA ARG A 6 33.71 2.82 24.91
C ARG A 6 33.02 2.19 26.11
N CYS A 7 33.70 2.18 27.26
CA CYS A 7 33.12 1.70 28.51
C CYS A 7 31.82 2.44 28.82
N GLY A 8 30.76 1.71 29.17
CA GLY A 8 29.43 2.27 29.41
C GLY A 8 28.58 2.49 28.16
N ASP A 9 29.03 2.05 26.98
CA ASP A 9 28.18 2.01 25.79
C ASP A 9 27.20 0.82 25.86
N HIS A 10 26.07 1.06 26.53
CA HIS A 10 25.04 0.04 26.71
C HIS A 10 24.41 -0.43 25.39
N ALA A 11 24.35 0.44 24.37
CA ALA A 11 23.79 0.07 23.07
C ALA A 11 24.66 -0.97 22.37
N ALA A 12 25.98 -0.78 22.40
CA ALA A 12 26.93 -1.75 21.88
C ALA A 12 26.93 -3.07 22.68
N LEU A 13 26.75 -3.04 24.01
CA LEU A 13 26.59 -4.26 24.82
C LEU A 13 25.32 -5.05 24.46
N VAL A 14 24.20 -4.37 24.23
CA VAL A 14 22.95 -5.02 23.79
C VAL A 14 23.11 -5.61 22.38
N GLY A 15 23.74 -4.88 21.45
CA GLY A 15 24.06 -5.40 20.13
C GLY A 15 24.94 -6.64 20.20
N TYR A 16 25.94 -6.65 21.09
CA TYR A 16 26.78 -7.82 21.34
C TYR A 16 25.97 -9.02 21.88
N LEU A 17 25.02 -8.78 22.80
CA LEU A 17 24.15 -9.81 23.39
C LEU A 17 23.22 -10.48 22.34
N TYR A 18 22.76 -9.72 21.35
CA TYR A 18 21.85 -10.21 20.30
C TYR A 18 22.57 -10.58 18.99
N ASP A 19 23.89 -10.64 19.01
CA ASP A 19 24.72 -10.93 17.86
C ASP A 19 24.60 -9.93 16.68
N GLU A 20 24.19 -8.69 16.95
CA GLU A 20 23.96 -7.62 15.96
C GLU A 20 25.20 -6.76 15.65
N CYS A 21 26.34 -7.03 16.30
CA CYS A 21 27.60 -6.31 16.06
C CYS A 21 28.43 -6.90 14.92
N GLU A 22 29.20 -6.05 14.24
CA GLU A 22 30.22 -6.50 13.29
C GLU A 22 31.32 -7.31 14.00
N ARG A 23 32.02 -8.18 13.26
CA ARG A 23 33.03 -9.09 13.85
C ARG A 23 34.16 -8.34 14.57
N ALA A 24 34.65 -7.24 14.00
CA ALA A 24 35.70 -6.43 14.62
C ALA A 24 35.22 -5.71 15.90
N GLU A 25 33.97 -5.28 15.93
CA GLU A 25 33.35 -4.65 17.10
C GLU A 25 33.13 -5.68 18.21
N ARG A 26 32.67 -6.89 17.85
CA ARG A 26 32.52 -8.01 18.78
C ARG A 26 33.84 -8.37 19.46
N ASP A 27 34.94 -8.43 18.70
CA ASP A 27 36.27 -8.73 19.26
C ASP A 27 36.73 -7.62 20.23
N ALA A 28 36.46 -6.36 19.89
CA ALA A 28 36.77 -5.22 20.76
C ALA A 28 35.95 -5.22 22.06
N ILE A 29 34.66 -5.55 21.98
CA ILE A 29 33.78 -5.69 23.14
C ILE A 29 34.23 -6.87 24.01
N ALA A 30 34.51 -8.03 23.42
CA ALA A 30 34.98 -9.20 24.15
C ALA A 30 36.31 -8.93 24.89
N ALA A 31 37.24 -8.25 24.24
CA ALA A 31 38.49 -7.82 24.86
C ALA A 31 38.25 -6.86 26.04
N HIS A 32 37.27 -5.95 25.93
CA HIS A 32 36.91 -5.04 27.00
C HIS A 32 36.24 -5.77 28.18
N LEU A 33 35.32 -6.69 27.92
CA LEU A 33 34.62 -7.48 28.95
C LEU A 33 35.59 -8.34 29.79
N ALA A 34 36.71 -8.77 29.21
CA ALA A 34 37.76 -9.49 29.95
C ALA A 34 38.48 -8.62 30.99
N VAL A 35 38.42 -7.29 30.87
CA VAL A 35 39.17 -6.34 31.72
C VAL A 35 38.24 -5.50 32.60
N CYS A 36 37.05 -5.16 32.14
CA CYS A 36 36.11 -4.29 32.85
C CYS A 36 35.04 -5.10 33.59
N ALA A 37 35.20 -5.22 34.91
CA ALA A 37 34.25 -5.92 35.77
C ALA A 37 32.83 -5.30 35.75
N ALA A 38 32.71 -3.99 35.57
CA ALA A 38 31.40 -3.33 35.51
C ALA A 38 30.59 -3.76 34.28
N CYS A 39 31.20 -3.69 33.08
CA CYS A 39 30.54 -4.13 31.86
C CYS A 39 30.30 -5.66 31.84
N ALA A 40 31.19 -6.45 32.43
CA ALA A 40 30.95 -7.89 32.60
C ALA A 40 29.76 -8.18 33.53
N ALA A 41 29.63 -7.43 34.63
CA ALA A 41 28.48 -7.54 35.54
C ALA A 41 27.17 -7.15 34.83
N GLU A 42 27.17 -6.06 34.07
CA GLU A 42 26.01 -5.66 33.24
C GLU A 42 25.60 -6.77 32.26
N MET A 43 26.56 -7.35 31.54
CA MET A 43 26.30 -8.47 30.62
C MET A 43 25.69 -9.67 31.34
N SER A 44 26.21 -10.04 32.52
CA SER A 44 25.66 -11.14 33.31
C SER A 44 24.24 -10.86 33.82
N ALA A 45 23.93 -9.60 34.16
CA ALA A 45 22.60 -9.19 34.58
C ALA A 45 21.59 -9.28 33.43
N LEU A 46 21.98 -8.82 32.23
CA LEU A 46 21.15 -8.93 31.03
C LEU A 46 20.90 -10.40 30.64
N ASP A 47 21.93 -11.24 30.68
CA ASP A 47 21.81 -12.67 30.38
C ASP A 47 20.89 -13.38 31.39
N SER A 48 21.01 -13.06 32.68
CA SER A 48 20.11 -13.59 33.71
C SER A 48 18.64 -13.21 33.48
N THR A 49 18.40 -11.99 33.02
CA THR A 49 17.04 -11.51 32.67
C THR A 49 16.49 -12.28 31.48
N ARG A 50 17.34 -12.54 30.47
CA ARG A 50 16.97 -13.32 29.29
C ARG A 50 16.64 -14.76 29.64
N ILE A 51 17.39 -15.39 30.55
CA ILE A 51 17.08 -16.72 31.07
C ILE A 51 15.71 -16.74 31.79
N GLN A 52 15.43 -15.72 32.63
CA GLN A 52 14.15 -15.60 33.31
C GLN A 52 12.99 -15.43 32.31
N LEU A 53 13.13 -14.54 31.33
CA LEU A 53 12.11 -14.33 30.29
C LEU A 53 11.92 -15.57 29.41
N ALA A 54 13.00 -16.32 29.12
CA ALA A 54 12.90 -17.58 28.37
C ALA A 54 12.12 -18.66 29.14
N SER A 55 12.14 -18.62 30.48
CA SER A 55 11.34 -19.51 31.32
C SER A 55 9.89 -19.04 31.50
N TRP A 56 9.56 -17.81 31.08
CA TRP A 56 8.22 -17.27 31.21
C TRP A 56 7.30 -17.88 30.15
N SER A 57 6.39 -18.75 30.61
CA SER A 57 5.24 -19.17 29.82
C SER A 57 4.13 -18.12 29.95
N PRO A 58 3.62 -17.56 28.85
CA PRO A 58 2.47 -16.67 28.91
C PRO A 58 1.27 -17.44 29.48
N PRO A 59 0.45 -16.81 30.35
CA PRO A 59 -0.77 -17.44 30.84
C PRO A 59 -1.72 -17.73 29.68
N GLU A 60 -2.41 -18.87 29.73
CA GLU A 60 -3.46 -19.20 28.75
C GLU A 60 -4.54 -18.11 28.78
N ALA A 61 -4.62 -17.35 27.71
CA ALA A 61 -5.69 -16.40 27.46
C ALA A 61 -6.61 -17.01 26.40
N GLU A 62 -7.90 -17.09 26.71
CA GLU A 62 -8.93 -17.32 25.69
C GLU A 62 -9.07 -16.06 24.86
N LEU A 63 -8.18 -15.89 23.88
CA LEU A 63 -8.09 -14.66 23.08
C LEU A 63 -9.28 -14.47 22.13
N GLY A 64 -10.27 -15.38 22.14
CA GLY A 64 -11.53 -15.27 21.41
C GLY A 64 -11.40 -15.26 19.88
N PHE A 65 -10.19 -15.40 19.35
CA PHE A 65 -9.94 -15.46 17.92
C PHE A 65 -9.62 -16.89 17.47
N VAL A 66 -10.11 -17.23 16.29
CA VAL A 66 -9.78 -18.47 15.58
C VAL A 66 -8.73 -18.13 14.55
N ILE A 67 -7.53 -18.71 14.67
CA ILE A 67 -6.50 -18.62 13.63
C ILE A 67 -6.97 -19.48 12.45
N THR A 68 -7.58 -18.87 11.45
CA THR A 68 -7.85 -19.53 10.18
C THR A 68 -6.59 -19.47 9.33
N ARG A 69 -6.06 -20.64 8.92
CA ARG A 69 -5.12 -20.66 7.79
C ARG A 69 -5.90 -20.21 6.56
N SER A 70 -5.58 -19.03 6.06
CA SER A 70 -5.91 -18.67 4.69
C SER A 70 -5.02 -19.53 3.79
N GLU A 71 -5.43 -20.79 3.56
CA GLU A 71 -5.01 -21.45 2.34
C GLU A 71 -5.48 -20.56 1.21
N THR A 72 -4.52 -19.97 0.50
CA THR A 72 -4.76 -19.30 -0.78
C THR A 72 -5.22 -20.39 -1.74
N ARG A 73 -6.48 -20.81 -1.61
CA ARG A 73 -7.18 -21.52 -2.67
C ARG A 73 -7.20 -20.56 -3.83
N LEU A 74 -6.33 -20.82 -4.81
CA LEU A 74 -6.50 -20.32 -6.16
C LEU A 74 -7.97 -20.56 -6.51
N ALA A 75 -8.74 -19.48 -6.51
CA ALA A 75 -10.18 -19.53 -6.66
C ALA A 75 -10.49 -20.24 -7.98
N SER A 76 -11.11 -21.42 -7.88
CA SER A 76 -11.78 -22.00 -9.03
C SER A 76 -12.88 -21.01 -9.44
N PRO A 77 -12.93 -20.54 -10.71
CA PRO A 77 -13.90 -19.54 -11.12
C PRO A 77 -15.27 -20.21 -11.25
N LEU A 78 -16.01 -20.31 -10.16
CA LEU A 78 -17.39 -20.79 -10.17
C LEU A 78 -18.31 -19.75 -9.53
N SER A 79 -18.95 -19.02 -10.45
CA SER A 79 -20.31 -18.50 -10.39
C SER A 79 -20.68 -17.64 -9.18
N ILE A 80 -20.41 -16.34 -9.31
CA ILE A 80 -21.09 -15.29 -8.54
C ILE A 80 -22.60 -15.41 -8.83
N PRO A 81 -23.49 -15.57 -7.82
CA PRO A 81 -24.92 -15.45 -8.05
C PRO A 81 -25.19 -14.00 -8.45
N ARG A 82 -25.47 -13.77 -9.73
CA ARG A 82 -25.97 -12.47 -10.21
C ARG A 82 -27.23 -12.15 -9.42
N LEU A 83 -27.18 -11.07 -8.62
CA LEU A 83 -28.33 -10.57 -7.90
C LEU A 83 -29.49 -10.32 -8.88
N ALA A 84 -30.49 -11.21 -8.86
CA ALA A 84 -31.64 -11.20 -9.77
C ALA A 84 -32.50 -9.93 -9.65
N TRP A 85 -32.33 -9.12 -8.60
CA TRP A 85 -33.07 -7.85 -8.41
C TRP A 85 -32.59 -6.70 -9.32
N VAL A 86 -31.39 -6.77 -9.94
CA VAL A 86 -30.88 -5.71 -10.85
C VAL A 86 -31.40 -5.89 -12.27
N ALA A 87 -32.05 -7.03 -12.57
CA ALA A 87 -32.58 -7.34 -13.89
C ALA A 87 -34.06 -6.92 -14.09
N GLN A 88 -34.65 -6.18 -13.14
CA GLN A 88 -35.98 -5.62 -13.34
C GLN A 88 -35.87 -4.34 -14.21
N PRO A 89 -36.51 -4.29 -15.38
CA PRO A 89 -36.51 -3.07 -16.19
C PRO A 89 -37.21 -1.94 -15.43
N LEU A 90 -36.50 -0.81 -15.27
CA LEU A 90 -37.06 0.39 -14.65
C LEU A 90 -38.31 0.84 -15.44
N PRO A 91 -39.43 1.15 -14.77
CA PRO A 91 -40.66 1.56 -15.44
C PRO A 91 -40.48 2.89 -16.18
N ALA A 92 -41.14 3.06 -17.34
CA ALA A 92 -40.87 4.12 -18.31
C ALA A 92 -40.99 5.56 -17.75
N TRP A 93 -41.76 5.76 -16.69
CA TRP A 93 -41.89 7.06 -16.03
C TRP A 93 -40.60 7.51 -15.31
N ALA A 94 -39.73 6.58 -14.91
CA ALA A 94 -38.44 6.89 -14.28
C ALA A 94 -37.40 7.40 -15.30
N GLN A 95 -37.53 7.05 -16.58
CA GLN A 95 -36.63 7.52 -17.64
C GLN A 95 -36.90 8.98 -18.02
N MET A 96 -38.16 9.43 -17.93
CA MET A 96 -38.54 10.82 -18.18
C MET A 96 -37.99 11.79 -17.12
N ALA A 97 -37.95 11.36 -15.85
CA ALA A 97 -37.42 12.19 -14.75
C ALA A 97 -35.90 12.40 -14.83
N ALA A 98 -35.16 11.37 -15.25
CA ALA A 98 -33.70 11.44 -15.36
C ALA A 98 -33.24 12.38 -16.50
N ALA A 99 -33.93 12.40 -17.63
CA ALA A 99 -33.61 13.28 -18.76
C ALA A 99 -33.82 14.78 -18.40
N ALA A 100 -34.89 15.09 -17.66
CA ALA A 100 -35.17 16.46 -17.21
C ALA A 100 -34.11 16.97 -16.20
N ALA A 101 -33.64 16.11 -15.30
CA ALA A 101 -32.64 16.47 -14.30
C ALA A 101 -31.26 16.79 -14.92
N ILE A 102 -30.83 16.02 -15.92
CA ILE A 102 -29.53 16.24 -16.59
C ILE A 102 -29.56 17.54 -17.42
N PHE A 103 -30.68 17.85 -18.08
CA PHE A 103 -30.82 19.07 -18.89
C PHE A 103 -30.83 20.34 -18.02
N ALA A 104 -31.45 20.30 -16.85
CA ALA A 104 -31.48 21.42 -15.91
C ALA A 104 -30.10 21.73 -15.31
N VAL A 105 -29.29 20.71 -15.03
CA VAL A 105 -27.91 20.89 -14.52
C VAL A 105 -26.97 21.43 -15.62
N GLY A 106 -27.15 20.99 -16.87
CA GLY A 106 -26.38 21.50 -18.01
C GLY A 106 -26.61 22.98 -18.32
N LEU A 107 -27.85 23.47 -18.19
CA LEU A 107 -28.17 24.88 -18.38
C LEU A 107 -27.64 25.80 -17.27
N ALA A 108 -27.49 25.29 -16.04
CA ALA A 108 -26.97 26.09 -14.92
C ALA A 108 -25.46 26.38 -15.02
N LEU A 109 -24.70 25.52 -15.71
CA LEU A 109 -23.24 25.64 -15.86
C LEU A 109 -22.82 26.41 -17.14
N GLY A 110 -23.75 26.71 -18.06
CA GLY A 110 -23.44 27.30 -19.38
C GLY A 110 -23.65 28.81 -19.53
N ILE A 111 -24.28 29.50 -18.56
CA ILE A 111 -24.67 30.92 -18.70
C ILE A 111 -23.92 31.86 -17.73
N ALA A 112 -23.09 31.30 -16.83
CA ALA A 112 -22.31 32.08 -15.86
C ALA A 112 -20.81 31.93 -16.13
N GLY A 113 -20.34 32.46 -17.26
CA GLY A 113 -18.94 32.87 -17.37
C GLY A 113 -18.68 34.11 -16.51
N PRO A 114 -17.43 34.34 -16.11
CA PRO A 114 -16.79 35.51 -16.66
C PRO A 114 -15.42 35.20 -17.30
N SER A 115 -15.32 35.77 -18.49
CA SER A 115 -14.16 36.07 -19.33
C SER A 115 -12.89 36.51 -18.58
N VAL A 116 -11.76 36.51 -19.33
CA VAL A 116 -10.42 37.11 -19.07
C VAL A 116 -9.36 35.99 -18.94
N LEU A 117 -8.48 35.69 -19.91
CA LEU A 117 -7.73 36.53 -20.84
C LEU A 117 -7.54 35.92 -22.24
N THR A 118 -7.71 36.81 -23.21
CA THR A 118 -7.05 36.86 -24.51
C THR A 118 -5.56 36.51 -24.45
N GLN A 119 -5.10 35.53 -25.24
CA GLN A 119 -3.82 35.68 -25.94
C GLN A 119 -3.75 34.84 -27.22
N ARG A 120 -3.76 35.59 -28.33
CA ARG A 120 -3.16 35.31 -29.64
C ARG A 120 -3.85 34.27 -30.52
N ALA A 121 -4.72 34.82 -31.36
CA ALA A 121 -4.97 34.34 -32.70
C ALA A 121 -3.64 34.24 -33.48
N ASP A 122 -3.38 33.07 -34.04
CA ASP A 122 -2.88 32.99 -35.40
C ASP A 122 -3.78 32.03 -36.18
N SER A 123 -4.54 32.65 -37.07
CA SER A 123 -5.38 32.03 -38.06
C SER A 123 -4.52 31.46 -39.18
N VAL A 124 -4.55 30.14 -39.36
CA VAL A 124 -4.40 29.55 -40.69
C VAL A 124 -5.70 28.81 -40.97
N ALA A 125 -6.59 29.52 -41.66
CA ALA A 125 -7.70 28.92 -42.36
C ALA A 125 -7.16 27.91 -43.37
N ARG A 126 -7.64 26.66 -43.29
CA ARG A 126 -7.70 25.78 -44.45
C ARG A 126 -9.10 25.20 -44.52
N ASP A 127 -9.80 25.67 -45.53
CA ASP A 127 -11.05 25.14 -46.09
C ASP A 127 -11.00 23.63 -46.36
N VAL A 128 -12.20 23.06 -46.57
CA VAL A 128 -12.60 21.85 -47.34
C VAL A 128 -13.51 20.92 -46.49
N PRO A 129 -14.63 20.37 -47.03
CA PRO A 129 -15.98 20.87 -46.78
C PRO A 129 -16.89 19.81 -46.13
N GLY A 130 -18.14 20.19 -45.88
CA GLY A 130 -19.19 19.32 -45.34
C GLY A 130 -19.37 18.01 -46.10
N GLY A 131 -19.45 16.93 -45.34
CA GLY A 131 -20.02 15.66 -45.72
C GLY A 131 -20.88 15.18 -44.57
N ASP A 132 -22.18 15.01 -44.82
CA ASP A 132 -23.09 14.30 -43.95
C ASP A 132 -22.51 12.91 -43.63
N GLN A 133 -22.23 12.64 -42.37
CA GLN A 133 -22.09 11.27 -41.89
C GLN A 133 -22.77 11.12 -40.54
N GLU A 134 -23.98 10.56 -40.62
CA GLU A 134 -24.61 9.76 -39.58
C GLU A 134 -23.62 8.69 -39.11
N GLY A 135 -22.86 9.02 -38.06
CA GLY A 135 -22.08 8.07 -37.29
C GLY A 135 -23.01 7.19 -36.46
N ARG A 136 -23.74 6.29 -37.13
CA ARG A 136 -24.35 5.14 -36.46
C ARG A 136 -23.21 4.30 -35.90
N ALA A 137 -23.10 4.26 -34.59
CA ALA A 137 -22.23 3.33 -33.88
C ALA A 137 -22.52 1.92 -34.40
N ALA A 138 -21.66 1.42 -35.27
CA ALA A 138 -21.69 0.04 -35.71
C ALA A 138 -21.29 -0.80 -34.49
N GLY A 139 -22.30 -1.26 -33.77
CA GLY A 139 -22.12 -2.24 -32.70
C GLY A 139 -21.43 -3.47 -33.28
N VAL A 140 -20.49 -4.03 -32.51
CA VAL A 140 -19.88 -5.32 -32.81
C VAL A 140 -20.99 -6.33 -33.07
N THR A 141 -21.11 -6.78 -34.32
CA THR A 141 -22.11 -7.78 -34.72
C THR A 141 -21.49 -9.17 -34.63
N VAL A 142 -22.32 -10.20 -34.50
CA VAL A 142 -21.87 -11.60 -34.47
C VAL A 142 -21.02 -11.93 -35.71
N ALA A 143 -21.38 -11.38 -36.87
CA ALA A 143 -20.60 -11.53 -38.10
C ALA A 143 -19.17 -10.95 -38.01
N THR A 144 -18.95 -9.88 -37.23
CA THR A 144 -17.60 -9.34 -37.02
C THR A 144 -16.76 -10.21 -36.08
N LEU A 145 -17.39 -10.96 -35.18
CA LEU A 145 -16.72 -11.91 -34.28
C LEU A 145 -16.32 -13.18 -35.03
N ASP A 146 -17.21 -13.70 -35.87
CA ASP A 146 -16.93 -14.90 -36.69
C ASP A 146 -15.78 -14.65 -37.67
N ALA A 147 -15.76 -13.49 -38.33
CA ALA A 147 -14.67 -13.09 -39.22
C ALA A 147 -13.31 -12.96 -38.48
N LEU A 148 -13.34 -12.58 -37.21
CA LEU A 148 -12.14 -12.44 -36.38
C LEU A 148 -11.66 -13.80 -35.86
N GLU A 149 -12.57 -14.73 -35.55
CA GLU A 149 -12.25 -16.11 -35.21
C GLU A 149 -11.59 -16.85 -36.37
N GLU A 150 -12.13 -16.71 -37.59
CA GLU A 150 -11.58 -17.32 -38.80
C GLU A 150 -10.15 -16.81 -39.08
N ARG A 151 -9.92 -15.51 -38.86
CA ARG A 151 -8.60 -14.88 -38.99
C ARG A 151 -7.61 -15.38 -37.94
N LEU A 152 -8.05 -15.60 -36.70
CA LEU A 152 -7.21 -16.18 -35.65
C LEU A 152 -6.86 -17.64 -35.91
N ARG A 153 -7.80 -18.45 -36.40
CA ARG A 153 -7.55 -19.86 -36.77
C ARG A 153 -6.53 -19.96 -37.89
N THR A 154 -6.61 -19.09 -38.89
CA THR A 154 -5.65 -19.05 -40.00
C THR A 154 -4.27 -18.57 -39.56
N GLU A 155 -4.15 -17.61 -38.64
CA GLU A 155 -2.88 -17.24 -38.02
C GLU A 155 -2.26 -18.39 -37.21
N ILE A 156 -3.05 -19.07 -36.36
CA ILE A 156 -2.57 -20.19 -35.54
C ILE A 156 -2.12 -21.36 -36.44
N ALA A 157 -2.85 -21.63 -37.52
CA ALA A 157 -2.46 -22.62 -38.51
C ALA A 157 -1.15 -22.22 -39.21
N GLY A 158 -0.98 -20.95 -39.57
CA GLY A 158 0.26 -20.43 -40.17
C GLY A 158 1.47 -20.51 -39.23
N LEU A 159 1.28 -20.28 -37.93
CA LEU A 159 2.32 -20.43 -36.91
C LEU A 159 2.67 -21.89 -36.65
N ARG A 160 1.71 -22.82 -36.74
CA ARG A 160 1.97 -24.27 -36.62
C ARG A 160 2.55 -24.87 -37.90
N ALA A 161 2.21 -24.33 -39.05
CA ALA A 161 2.65 -24.81 -40.36
C ALA A 161 4.01 -24.22 -40.79
N SER A 162 4.55 -23.23 -40.07
CA SER A 162 5.95 -22.81 -40.24
C SER A 162 6.87 -23.97 -39.84
N PRO A 163 7.44 -24.71 -40.79
CA PRO A 163 8.32 -25.82 -40.47
C PRO A 163 9.65 -25.22 -40.03
N SER A 164 10.10 -25.57 -38.82
CA SER A 164 11.52 -25.50 -38.51
C SER A 164 12.25 -26.37 -39.53
N ALA A 165 13.05 -25.75 -40.40
CA ALA A 165 13.82 -26.46 -41.41
C ALA A 165 14.75 -27.48 -40.72
N PRO A 166 14.83 -28.74 -41.17
CA PRO A 166 15.86 -29.65 -40.71
C PRO A 166 17.18 -29.23 -41.35
N SER A 167 18.05 -28.59 -40.58
CA SER A 167 19.44 -28.36 -40.96
C SER A 167 20.20 -29.68 -40.80
N ALA A 168 20.62 -30.25 -41.93
CA ALA A 168 21.66 -31.27 -41.98
C ALA A 168 23.03 -30.57 -41.93
N ALA A 169 23.72 -30.63 -40.78
CA ALA A 169 25.16 -30.38 -40.62
C ALA A 169 25.65 -30.97 -39.27
N PRO A 170 26.94 -31.30 -39.13
CA PRO A 170 27.40 -32.43 -38.33
C PRO A 170 27.47 -32.13 -36.83
N ALA A 171 27.50 -33.23 -36.07
CA ALA A 171 27.72 -33.28 -34.63
C ALA A 171 28.99 -32.50 -34.21
N SER A 172 28.82 -31.39 -33.50
CA SER A 172 29.70 -30.85 -32.43
C SER A 172 29.19 -29.48 -31.97
N ALA A 173 28.44 -29.40 -30.86
CA ALA A 173 28.47 -28.29 -29.87
C ALA A 173 27.30 -28.36 -28.85
N PRO A 174 27.45 -29.05 -27.70
CA PRO A 174 26.52 -28.93 -26.58
C PRO A 174 26.70 -27.63 -25.75
N ALA A 175 27.80 -26.90 -25.93
CA ALA A 175 28.12 -25.74 -25.10
C ALA A 175 27.35 -24.44 -25.48
N THR A 176 26.89 -24.32 -26.73
CA THR A 176 26.23 -23.10 -27.22
C THR A 176 24.73 -23.06 -26.84
N SER A 177 24.07 -24.21 -26.75
CA SER A 177 22.64 -24.30 -26.36
C SER A 177 22.41 -23.97 -24.89
N ASP A 178 23.29 -24.46 -24.00
CA ASP A 178 23.20 -24.19 -22.57
C ASP A 178 23.46 -22.72 -22.25
N GLY A 179 24.39 -22.08 -22.98
CA GLY A 179 24.62 -20.63 -22.86
C GLY A 179 23.38 -19.81 -23.23
N LEU A 180 22.64 -20.21 -24.27
CA LEU A 180 21.40 -19.54 -24.67
C LEU A 180 20.26 -19.76 -23.67
N LEU A 181 20.15 -20.95 -23.07
CA LEU A 181 19.19 -21.24 -22.02
C LEU A 181 19.47 -20.41 -20.75
N LEU A 182 20.73 -20.35 -20.32
CA LEU A 182 21.12 -19.53 -19.17
C LEU A 182 20.88 -18.04 -19.41
N ALA A 183 21.15 -17.55 -20.63
CA ALA A 183 20.84 -16.16 -21.01
C ALA A 183 19.32 -15.89 -20.97
N ARG A 184 18.49 -16.83 -21.43
CA ARG A 184 17.02 -16.75 -21.36
C ARG A 184 16.52 -16.74 -19.91
N VAL A 185 17.05 -17.60 -19.05
CA VAL A 185 16.67 -17.67 -17.63
C VAL A 185 17.04 -16.38 -16.92
N ARG A 186 18.25 -15.84 -17.13
CA ARG A 186 18.66 -14.55 -16.56
C ARG A 186 17.72 -13.41 -16.99
N ALA A 187 17.37 -13.35 -18.28
CA ALA A 187 16.43 -12.35 -18.77
C ALA A 187 15.03 -12.47 -18.14
N LEU A 188 14.55 -13.69 -17.90
CA LEU A 188 13.28 -13.92 -17.20
C LEU A 188 13.35 -13.54 -15.72
N ILE A 189 14.48 -13.82 -15.05
CA ILE A 189 14.70 -13.42 -13.66
C ILE A 189 14.71 -11.90 -13.55
N ASP A 190 15.48 -11.19 -14.38
CA ASP A 190 15.53 -9.72 -14.38
C ASP A 190 14.15 -9.10 -14.62
N GLU A 191 13.36 -9.68 -15.53
CA GLU A 191 11.99 -9.22 -15.79
C GLU A 191 11.07 -9.50 -14.59
N SER A 192 11.22 -10.65 -13.93
CA SER A 192 10.44 -10.98 -12.73
C SER A 192 10.80 -10.09 -11.55
N GLU A 193 12.09 -9.79 -11.37
CA GLU A 193 12.59 -8.94 -10.29
C GLU A 193 12.10 -7.50 -10.49
N ARG A 194 12.11 -6.98 -11.72
CA ARG A 194 11.52 -5.67 -12.03
C ARG A 194 10.03 -5.60 -11.72
N ARG A 195 9.26 -6.67 -11.98
CA ARG A 195 7.84 -6.74 -11.62
C ARG A 195 7.65 -6.76 -10.10
N GLN A 196 8.43 -7.58 -9.41
CA GLN A 196 8.41 -7.66 -7.95
C GLN A 196 8.80 -6.34 -7.28
N GLN A 197 9.83 -5.65 -7.79
CA GLN A 197 10.25 -4.34 -7.29
C GLN A 197 9.15 -3.28 -7.47
N ARG A 198 8.44 -3.28 -8.60
CA ARG A 198 7.31 -2.37 -8.83
C ARG A 198 6.15 -2.63 -7.89
N GLU A 199 5.79 -3.90 -7.69
CA GLU A 199 4.73 -4.27 -6.76
C GLU A 199 5.11 -3.93 -5.31
N LEU A 200 6.34 -4.22 -4.91
CA LEU A 200 6.85 -3.91 -3.58
C LEU A 200 6.90 -2.40 -3.33
N ALA A 201 7.32 -1.61 -4.31
CA ALA A 201 7.30 -0.15 -4.22
C ALA A 201 5.87 0.40 -4.02
N LEU A 202 4.89 -0.14 -4.75
CA LEU A 202 3.48 0.25 -4.60
C LEU A 202 2.91 -0.14 -3.23
N ARG A 203 3.18 -1.38 -2.77
CA ARG A 203 2.76 -1.84 -1.44
C ARG A 203 3.40 -1.01 -0.32
N THR A 204 4.68 -0.68 -0.44
CA THR A 204 5.40 0.15 0.54
C THR A 204 4.83 1.58 0.58
N ALA A 205 4.55 2.16 -0.59
CA ALA A 205 3.92 3.49 -0.68
C ALA A 205 2.47 3.50 -0.16
N GLN A 206 1.76 2.37 -0.22
CA GLN A 206 0.45 2.24 0.41
C GLN A 206 0.57 2.20 1.94
N VAL A 207 1.47 1.37 2.48
CA VAL A 207 1.72 1.26 3.92
C VAL A 207 2.12 2.60 4.53
N LEU A 208 3.01 3.36 3.87
CA LEU A 208 3.41 4.70 4.34
C LEU A 208 2.22 5.67 4.43
N ARG A 209 1.32 5.64 3.43
CA ARG A 209 0.10 6.48 3.45
C ARG A 209 -0.84 6.08 4.58
N ASP A 210 -0.98 4.78 4.86
CA ASP A 210 -1.82 4.29 5.94
C ASP A 210 -1.27 4.75 7.32
N PHE A 211 0.04 4.65 7.54
CA PHE A 211 0.69 5.15 8.76
C PHE A 211 0.53 6.67 8.93
N ASP A 212 0.72 7.45 7.87
CA ASP A 212 0.53 8.90 7.93
C ASP A 212 -0.93 9.26 8.25
N SER A 213 -1.90 8.48 7.76
CA SER A 213 -3.32 8.67 8.06
C SER A 213 -3.64 8.37 9.53
N GLN A 214 -3.13 7.26 10.06
CA GLN A 214 -3.30 6.89 11.47
C GLN A 214 -2.68 7.93 12.40
N ARG A 215 -1.46 8.37 12.10
CA ARG A 215 -0.78 9.40 12.87
C ARG A 215 -1.59 10.69 12.95
N ARG A 216 -2.26 11.11 11.88
CA ARG A 216 -3.11 12.31 11.88
C ARG A 216 -4.33 12.12 12.79
N VAL A 217 -4.99 10.97 12.69
CA VAL A 217 -6.13 10.63 13.55
C VAL A 217 -5.71 10.61 15.03
N ASP A 218 -4.55 10.02 15.32
CA ASP A 218 -4.00 9.96 16.67
C ASP A 218 -3.68 11.35 17.22
N LEU A 219 -3.07 12.23 16.42
CA LEU A 219 -2.79 13.59 16.84
C LEU A 219 -4.07 14.39 17.11
N GLU A 220 -5.11 14.21 16.30
CA GLU A 220 -6.42 14.83 16.54
C GLU A 220 -7.10 14.28 17.80
N GLN A 221 -6.94 12.98 18.09
CA GLN A 221 -7.45 12.38 19.32
C GLN A 221 -6.69 12.90 20.54
N ILE A 222 -5.37 12.99 20.47
CA ILE A 222 -4.53 13.53 21.54
C ILE A 222 -4.92 14.99 21.81
N GLN A 223 -5.05 15.83 20.78
CA GLN A 223 -5.49 17.23 20.95
C GLN A 223 -6.87 17.34 21.61
N ARG A 224 -7.83 16.50 21.20
CA ARG A 224 -9.16 16.45 21.84
C ARG A 224 -9.08 16.03 23.30
N SER A 225 -8.24 15.04 23.62
CA SER A 225 -8.06 14.58 25.00
C SER A 225 -7.45 15.67 25.89
N PHE A 226 -6.44 16.38 25.41
CA PHE A 226 -5.84 17.50 26.13
C PHE A 226 -6.85 18.62 26.39
N GLY A 227 -7.66 18.98 25.39
CA GLY A 227 -8.74 19.96 25.57
C GLY A 227 -9.79 19.55 26.60
N GLN A 228 -10.10 18.26 26.72
CA GLN A 228 -11.00 17.76 27.77
C GLN A 228 -10.38 17.88 29.17
N PHE A 229 -9.10 17.52 29.32
CA PHE A 229 -8.41 17.64 30.61
C PHE A 229 -8.31 19.10 31.05
N GLU A 230 -7.90 20.03 30.19
CA GLU A 230 -7.88 21.46 30.50
C GLU A 230 -9.26 22.00 30.89
N GLY A 231 -10.32 21.53 30.22
CA GLY A 231 -11.71 21.87 30.56
C GLY A 231 -12.13 21.39 31.95
N LEU A 232 -11.77 20.16 32.32
CA LEU A 232 -12.05 19.58 33.65
C LEU A 232 -11.26 20.30 34.74
N THR A 233 -9.95 20.48 34.57
CA THR A 233 -9.11 21.18 35.56
C THR A 233 -9.54 22.63 35.72
N GLY A 234 -9.92 23.30 34.63
CA GLY A 234 -10.47 24.67 34.68
C GLY A 234 -11.84 24.76 35.36
N ALA A 235 -12.65 23.71 35.32
CA ALA A 235 -13.91 23.63 36.07
C ALA A 235 -13.66 23.42 37.57
N GLU A 236 -12.80 22.47 37.93
CA GLU A 236 -12.44 22.19 39.34
C GLU A 236 -11.77 23.40 40.01
N VAL A 237 -10.85 24.09 39.33
CA VAL A 237 -10.20 25.31 39.87
C VAL A 237 -11.20 26.44 40.07
N ARG A 238 -12.21 26.58 39.18
CA ARG A 238 -13.28 27.57 39.34
C ARG A 238 -14.15 27.24 40.54
N GLU A 239 -14.53 25.98 40.72
CA GLU A 239 -15.30 25.51 41.87
C GLU A 239 -14.53 25.73 43.18
N GLN A 240 -13.24 25.38 43.21
CA GLN A 240 -12.39 25.57 44.38
C GLN A 240 -12.24 27.07 44.76
N ARG A 241 -12.14 27.96 43.77
CA ARG A 241 -12.15 29.43 43.99
C ARG A 241 -13.49 29.94 44.51
N GLN A 242 -14.61 29.37 44.07
CA GLN A 242 -15.94 29.74 44.58
C GLN A 242 -16.08 29.32 46.05
N MET A 243 -15.66 28.10 46.40
CA MET A 243 -15.66 27.60 47.77
C MET A 243 -14.79 28.48 48.69
N LEU A 244 -13.58 28.84 48.27
CA LEU A 244 -12.70 29.74 49.03
C LEU A 244 -13.33 31.12 49.26
N ASN A 245 -13.96 31.70 48.24
CA ASN A 245 -14.66 32.98 48.38
C ASN A 245 -15.86 32.87 49.34
N TYR A 246 -16.57 31.75 49.32
CA TYR A 246 -17.68 31.51 50.24
C TYR A 246 -17.19 31.45 51.70
N LEU A 247 -16.11 30.71 51.97
CA LEU A 247 -15.50 30.62 53.29
C LEU A 247 -14.98 31.99 53.77
N MET A 248 -14.33 32.74 52.89
CA MET A 248 -13.84 34.09 53.21
C MET A 248 -15.00 35.03 53.58
N ARG A 249 -16.11 34.99 52.82
CA ARG A 249 -17.30 35.79 53.10
C ARG A 249 -17.94 35.46 54.44
N VAL A 250 -18.09 34.17 54.77
CA VAL A 250 -18.66 33.73 56.04
C VAL A 250 -17.78 34.15 57.22
N SER A 251 -16.45 34.10 57.05
CA SER A 251 -15.51 34.54 58.11
C SER A 251 -15.55 36.05 58.39
N GLN A 252 -15.94 36.88 57.43
CA GLN A 252 -16.08 38.34 57.60
C GLN A 252 -17.42 38.76 58.24
N GLN A 253 -18.39 37.86 58.31
CA GLN A 253 -19.72 38.12 58.89
C GLN A 253 -19.85 37.72 60.38
N ARG A 254 -18.77 37.22 60.99
CA ARG A 254 -18.66 37.01 62.44
C ARG A 254 -17.73 38.06 63.05
#